data_AF-A0A2N8SMX7-F1
#
_entry.id   AF-A0A2N8SMX7-F1
#
_cell.length_a   1.000
_cell.length_b   1.000
_cell.length_c   1.000
_cell.angle_alpha   90.00
_cell.angle_beta   90.00
_cell.angle_gamma   90.00
#
_symmetry.space_group_name_H-M   'P 1'
#
loop_
_entity.id
_entity.type
_entity.pdbx_description
1 polymer ?
#
loop_
_entity_poly.entity_id
_entity_poly.type
_entity_poly.pdbx_seq_one_letter_code
_entity_poly.pdbx_strand_id
1 'polypeptide(L)'
;MNELEYLDEERKKLWKEITTLKEKVDNGLIPEINSLREYVDKKTPEAEKEAKQASRKTSEFKNKSERNKELTDRYVADAQKAANTIEAVRSECDRQVAAIKARLEQIGSLKDSIDEITEKSEAIETLFENQDELAQKISSLTDLATSSEDSANKISAVYNNITKRKNELDVLYYQIFGTEEIDEDTGETVEVPGMVKELEAAFEKTKADIEGVKKSTALFQSEVKQQLKEKPEENEGEFGENLRDWRDAHENILAQINSLLPAAMTAGLSSAYSEKREAEIAEGTKFNSDFRLSIFYLVLCSLIPFIVGIVLLFQAKSLQEALLELPRLTLSILPLYVPLLWLAYSTSKKIKLSKRLVEEYTHKEVLSKTFEGLSRQIDETDGELSQALRTKLLYNLLDTSSENPGKLISDYNNADHPVMDAIEKGAKLGQALDKLSKIPGVSKLADVLERQRASELLAKDRQIEKGFASKTEQARQPEEEA
;
A
#
# COMPACT_ATOMS: atom_id res chain seq x y z
N MET A 1 -107.65 -187.44 -110.27
CA MET A 1 -107.25 -187.16 -111.66
C MET A 1 -105.72 -187.19 -111.70
N ASN A 2 -105.03 -188.21 -112.21
CA ASN A 2 -105.41 -189.53 -112.72
C ASN A 2 -104.34 -190.57 -112.29
N GLU A 3 -104.71 -191.85 -112.24
CA GLU A 3 -104.08 -192.90 -111.40
C GLU A 3 -103.21 -193.94 -112.14
N LEU A 4 -103.37 -194.16 -113.46
CA LEU A 4 -103.00 -195.46 -114.04
C LEU A 4 -101.52 -195.69 -114.35
N GLU A 5 -100.71 -194.65 -114.29
CA GLU A 5 -99.27 -194.76 -114.47
C GLU A 5 -98.57 -195.45 -113.30
N TYR A 6 -99.14 -195.44 -112.08
CA TYR A 6 -98.26 -195.52 -110.91
C TYR A 6 -97.84 -196.94 -110.46
N LEU A 7 -98.68 -197.96 -110.67
CA LEU A 7 -98.48 -199.28 -110.03
C LEU A 7 -97.56 -200.22 -110.79
N ASP A 8 -97.72 -200.35 -112.11
CA ASP A 8 -96.83 -201.25 -112.87
C ASP A 8 -95.44 -200.64 -113.08
N GLU A 9 -95.33 -199.33 -112.81
CA GLU A 9 -94.09 -198.60 -112.56
C GLU A 9 -93.32 -199.15 -111.36
N GLU A 10 -93.96 -199.49 -110.24
CA GLU A 10 -93.26 -199.87 -109.01
C GLU A 10 -92.55 -201.23 -109.11
N ARG A 11 -93.17 -202.25 -109.72
CA ARG A 11 -92.55 -203.59 -109.80
C ARG A 11 -91.31 -203.62 -110.70
N LYS A 12 -91.37 -202.85 -111.79
CA LYS A 12 -90.24 -202.69 -112.70
C LYS A 12 -89.19 -201.72 -112.16
N LYS A 13 -89.50 -200.90 -111.14
CA LYS A 13 -88.49 -200.15 -110.34
C LYS A 13 -87.62 -201.11 -109.52
N LEU A 14 -88.21 -202.06 -108.79
CA LEU A 14 -87.46 -202.89 -107.85
C LEU A 14 -86.40 -203.83 -108.49
N TRP A 15 -86.72 -204.54 -109.59
CA TRP A 15 -85.72 -205.46 -110.22
C TRP A 15 -84.63 -204.68 -110.97
N LYS A 16 -85.01 -203.53 -111.55
CA LYS A 16 -84.09 -202.59 -112.18
C LYS A 16 -83.16 -201.96 -111.13
N GLU A 17 -83.65 -201.71 -109.91
CA GLU A 17 -82.84 -201.28 -108.74
C GLU A 17 -81.83 -202.34 -108.31
N ILE A 18 -82.23 -203.61 -108.14
CA ILE A 18 -81.30 -204.68 -107.68
C ILE A 18 -80.15 -204.90 -108.69
N THR A 19 -80.45 -204.87 -109.99
CA THR A 19 -79.43 -205.10 -111.03
C THR A 19 -78.49 -203.89 -111.20
N THR A 20 -79.00 -202.65 -111.06
CA THR A 20 -78.15 -201.43 -111.04
C THR A 20 -77.36 -201.29 -109.76
N LEU A 21 -77.89 -201.76 -108.63
CA LEU A 21 -77.11 -201.81 -107.40
C LEU A 21 -75.87 -202.69 -107.59
N LYS A 22 -75.97 -203.81 -108.30
CA LYS A 22 -74.81 -204.69 -108.57
C LYS A 22 -73.83 -204.09 -109.59
N GLU A 23 -74.33 -203.56 -110.70
CA GLU A 23 -73.50 -202.82 -111.67
C GLU A 23 -72.82 -201.59 -111.06
N LYS A 24 -73.49 -200.87 -110.15
CA LYS A 24 -72.92 -199.75 -109.38
C LYS A 24 -71.71 -200.18 -108.55
N VAL A 25 -71.71 -201.40 -108.04
CA VAL A 25 -70.59 -201.89 -107.20
C VAL A 25 -69.38 -202.21 -108.07
N ASP A 26 -69.54 -203.03 -109.12
CA ASP A 26 -68.42 -203.48 -109.95
C ASP A 26 -67.89 -202.39 -110.88
N ASN A 27 -68.78 -201.67 -111.57
CA ASN A 27 -68.42 -200.64 -112.55
C ASN A 27 -68.30 -199.24 -111.95
N GLY A 28 -68.73 -199.04 -110.70
CA GLY A 28 -68.67 -197.74 -110.01
C GLY A 28 -67.70 -197.76 -108.84
N LEU A 29 -68.05 -198.47 -107.77
CA LEU A 29 -67.29 -198.40 -106.52
C LEU A 29 -65.84 -198.87 -106.67
N ILE A 30 -65.57 -199.96 -107.39
CA ILE A 30 -64.21 -200.49 -107.56
C ILE A 30 -63.28 -199.49 -108.29
N PRO A 31 -63.64 -198.98 -109.48
CA PRO A 31 -62.81 -197.97 -110.15
C PRO A 31 -62.75 -196.65 -109.36
N GLU A 32 -63.81 -196.26 -108.65
CA GLU A 32 -63.80 -195.07 -107.81
C GLU A 32 -62.79 -195.21 -106.66
N ILE A 33 -62.74 -196.38 -106.00
CA ILE A 33 -61.75 -196.69 -104.95
C ILE A 33 -60.31 -196.63 -105.50
N ASN A 34 -60.08 -197.09 -106.73
CA ASN A 34 -58.76 -197.00 -107.34
C ASN A 34 -58.38 -195.57 -107.76
N SER A 35 -59.35 -194.80 -108.28
CA SER A 35 -59.15 -193.39 -108.59
C SER A 35 -58.90 -192.57 -107.32
N LEU A 36 -59.54 -192.93 -106.22
CA LEU A 36 -59.27 -192.40 -104.89
C LEU A 36 -57.84 -192.73 -104.44
N ARG A 37 -57.30 -193.89 -104.81
CA ARG A 37 -55.92 -194.27 -104.45
C ARG A 37 -54.87 -193.47 -105.22
N GLU A 38 -55.04 -193.30 -106.53
CA GLU A 38 -54.07 -192.55 -107.35
C GLU A 38 -54.16 -191.03 -107.12
N TYR A 39 -55.36 -190.50 -106.85
CA TYR A 39 -55.54 -189.08 -106.51
C TYR A 39 -54.93 -188.74 -105.14
N VAL A 40 -54.93 -189.70 -104.21
CA VAL A 40 -54.30 -189.55 -102.89
C VAL A 40 -52.77 -189.52 -103.01
N ASP A 41 -52.17 -190.33 -103.89
CA ASP A 41 -50.70 -190.40 -104.04
C ASP A 41 -50.09 -189.20 -104.80
N LYS A 42 -50.78 -188.64 -105.80
CA LYS A 42 -50.28 -187.49 -106.58
C LYS A 42 -50.39 -186.14 -105.86
N LYS A 43 -51.30 -185.95 -104.89
CA LYS A 43 -51.50 -184.65 -104.17
C LYS A 43 -50.82 -184.56 -102.81
N THR A 44 -50.43 -185.67 -102.19
CA THR A 44 -49.87 -185.68 -100.83
C THR A 44 -48.46 -185.05 -100.70
N PRO A 45 -47.53 -185.16 -101.66
CA PRO A 45 -46.17 -184.65 -101.45
C PRO A 45 -46.00 -183.12 -101.54
N GLU A 46 -46.72 -182.44 -102.44
CA GLU A 46 -46.63 -180.97 -102.61
C GLU A 46 -47.39 -180.21 -101.51
N ALA A 47 -48.61 -180.65 -101.18
CA ALA A 47 -49.44 -180.02 -100.15
C ALA A 47 -48.80 -180.10 -98.74
N GLU A 48 -48.09 -181.19 -98.43
CA GLU A 48 -47.37 -181.32 -97.15
C GLU A 48 -46.21 -180.32 -97.05
N LYS A 49 -45.53 -180.04 -98.18
CA LYS A 49 -44.42 -179.10 -98.24
C LYS A 49 -44.89 -177.64 -98.08
N GLU A 50 -46.00 -177.27 -98.71
CA GLU A 50 -46.67 -175.98 -98.52
C GLU A 50 -47.19 -175.81 -97.08
N ALA A 51 -47.84 -176.83 -96.50
CA ALA A 51 -48.34 -176.77 -95.13
C ALA A 51 -47.21 -176.60 -94.09
N LYS A 52 -46.07 -177.28 -94.29
CA LYS A 52 -44.86 -177.08 -93.46
C LYS A 52 -44.28 -175.68 -93.62
N GLN A 53 -44.24 -175.12 -94.83
CA GLN A 53 -43.81 -173.73 -95.04
C GLN A 53 -44.78 -172.72 -94.41
N ALA A 54 -46.09 -172.91 -94.56
CA ALA A 54 -47.12 -172.07 -93.95
C ALA A 54 -47.05 -172.13 -92.41
N SER A 55 -46.89 -173.30 -91.81
CA SER A 55 -46.72 -173.46 -90.36
C SER A 55 -45.47 -172.75 -89.82
N ARG A 56 -44.35 -172.84 -90.55
CA ARG A 56 -43.12 -172.08 -90.23
C ARG A 56 -43.35 -170.57 -90.33
N LYS A 57 -44.00 -170.09 -91.39
CA LYS A 57 -44.38 -168.67 -91.55
C LYS A 57 -45.33 -168.20 -90.45
N THR A 58 -46.34 -168.99 -90.09
CA THR A 58 -47.27 -168.67 -88.99
C THR A 58 -46.55 -168.57 -87.65
N SER A 59 -45.61 -169.49 -87.37
CA SER A 59 -44.79 -169.42 -86.16
C SER A 59 -43.84 -168.22 -86.17
N GLU A 60 -43.27 -167.89 -87.32
CA GLU A 60 -42.45 -166.68 -87.51
C GLU A 60 -43.27 -165.41 -87.29
N PHE A 61 -44.46 -165.29 -87.87
CA PHE A 61 -45.37 -164.16 -87.66
C PHE A 61 -45.85 -164.08 -86.20
N LYS A 62 -46.17 -165.21 -85.56
CA LYS A 62 -46.52 -165.26 -84.14
C LYS A 62 -45.37 -164.71 -83.29
N ASN A 63 -44.16 -165.22 -83.48
CA ASN A 63 -42.97 -164.77 -82.74
C ASN A 63 -42.64 -163.30 -83.02
N LYS A 64 -42.81 -162.84 -84.27
CA LYS A 64 -42.61 -161.44 -84.65
C LYS A 64 -43.66 -160.52 -84.00
N SER A 65 -44.92 -160.95 -83.96
CA SER A 65 -46.00 -160.23 -83.31
C SER A 65 -45.81 -160.17 -81.80
N GLU A 66 -45.35 -161.26 -81.19
CA GLU A 66 -45.07 -161.33 -79.75
C GLU A 66 -43.90 -160.42 -79.36
N ARG A 67 -42.80 -160.43 -80.14
CA ARG A 67 -41.70 -159.46 -79.98
C ARG A 67 -42.16 -158.01 -80.17
N ASN A 68 -43.00 -157.73 -81.16
CA ASN A 68 -43.52 -156.38 -81.39
C ASN A 68 -44.44 -155.90 -80.26
N LYS A 69 -45.25 -156.81 -79.68
CA LYS A 69 -46.06 -156.51 -78.51
C LYS A 69 -45.17 -156.18 -77.31
N GLU A 70 -44.16 -157.00 -77.03
CA GLU A 70 -43.20 -156.73 -75.95
C GLU A 70 -42.46 -155.40 -76.14
N LEU A 71 -42.06 -155.06 -77.37
CA LEU A 71 -41.46 -153.77 -77.71
C LEU A 71 -42.44 -152.61 -77.47
N THR A 72 -43.71 -152.76 -77.85
CA THR A 72 -44.75 -151.74 -77.66
C THR A 72 -45.04 -151.52 -76.18
N ASP A 73 -45.16 -152.59 -75.40
CA ASP A 73 -45.37 -152.52 -73.95
C ASP A 73 -44.19 -151.84 -73.25
N ARG A 74 -42.94 -152.10 -73.69
CA ARG A 74 -41.76 -151.36 -73.23
C ARG A 74 -41.84 -149.87 -73.57
N TYR A 75 -42.18 -149.52 -74.81
CA TYR A 75 -42.32 -148.11 -75.20
C TYR A 75 -43.42 -147.38 -74.44
N VAL A 76 -44.55 -148.03 -74.16
CA VAL A 76 -45.62 -147.45 -73.33
C VAL A 76 -45.14 -147.25 -71.89
N ALA A 77 -44.43 -148.22 -71.32
CA ALA A 77 -43.86 -148.09 -69.98
C ALA A 77 -42.83 -146.94 -69.88
N ASP A 78 -41.99 -146.79 -70.90
CA ASP A 78 -41.00 -145.70 -70.97
C ASP A 78 -41.67 -144.33 -71.18
N ALA A 79 -42.71 -144.26 -72.02
CA ALA A 79 -43.51 -143.04 -72.20
C ALA A 79 -44.22 -142.61 -70.91
N GLN A 80 -44.76 -143.55 -70.13
CA GLN A 80 -45.40 -143.25 -68.85
C GLN A 80 -44.38 -142.74 -67.81
N LYS A 81 -43.18 -143.34 -67.77
CA LYS A 81 -42.10 -142.84 -66.90
C LYS A 81 -41.68 -141.42 -67.29
N ALA A 82 -41.58 -141.14 -68.60
CA ALA A 82 -41.26 -139.80 -69.09
C ALA A 82 -42.35 -138.78 -68.71
N ALA A 83 -43.63 -139.13 -68.87
CA ALA A 83 -44.76 -138.27 -68.50
C ALA A 83 -44.75 -137.93 -67.00
N ASN A 84 -44.58 -138.93 -66.13
CA ASN A 84 -44.51 -138.72 -64.68
C ASN A 84 -43.32 -137.83 -64.29
N THR A 85 -42.18 -137.97 -64.99
CA THR A 85 -41.00 -137.12 -64.75
C THR A 85 -41.26 -135.67 -65.15
N ILE A 86 -41.93 -135.44 -66.30
CA ILE A 86 -42.30 -134.10 -66.76
C ILE A 86 -43.27 -133.42 -65.78
N GLU A 87 -44.23 -134.17 -65.24
CA GLU A 87 -45.20 -133.63 -64.27
C GLU A 87 -44.55 -133.27 -62.92
N ALA A 88 -43.58 -134.07 -62.47
CA ALA A 88 -42.76 -133.75 -61.30
C ALA A 88 -41.92 -132.47 -61.52
N VAL A 89 -41.29 -132.31 -62.70
CA VAL A 89 -40.53 -131.10 -63.04
C VAL A 89 -41.42 -129.87 -63.13
N ARG A 90 -42.61 -129.99 -63.72
CA ARG A 90 -43.59 -128.89 -63.81
C ARG A 90 -43.99 -128.41 -62.41
N SER A 91 -44.30 -129.34 -61.51
CA SER A 91 -44.69 -129.03 -60.14
C SER A 91 -43.59 -128.29 -59.36
N GLU A 92 -42.33 -128.66 -59.56
CA GLU A 92 -41.20 -127.94 -58.94
C GLU A 92 -40.99 -126.54 -59.55
N CYS A 93 -41.16 -126.38 -60.87
CA CYS A 93 -41.14 -125.07 -61.53
C CYS A 93 -42.21 -124.14 -60.97
N ASP A 94 -43.44 -124.62 -60.81
CA ASP A 94 -44.55 -123.83 -60.25
C ASP A 94 -44.24 -123.39 -58.80
N ARG A 95 -43.61 -124.26 -58.00
CA ARG A 95 -43.16 -123.94 -56.64
C ARG A 95 -42.07 -122.85 -56.63
N GLN A 96 -41.10 -122.92 -57.54
CA GLN A 96 -40.05 -121.90 -57.63
C GLN A 96 -40.59 -120.55 -58.09
N VAL A 97 -41.53 -120.53 -59.05
CA VAL A 97 -42.20 -119.29 -59.49
C VAL A 97 -42.94 -118.62 -58.33
N ALA A 98 -43.64 -119.40 -57.50
CA ALA A 98 -44.31 -118.86 -56.31
C ALA A 98 -43.30 -118.26 -55.31
N ALA A 99 -42.17 -118.94 -55.07
CA ALA A 99 -41.12 -118.44 -54.19
C ALA A 99 -40.46 -117.14 -54.70
N ILE A 100 -40.28 -117.00 -56.01
CA ILE A 100 -39.72 -115.78 -56.63
C ILE A 100 -40.68 -114.60 -56.47
N LYS A 101 -42.00 -114.80 -56.66
CA LYS A 101 -43.00 -113.74 -56.45
C LYS A 101 -42.99 -113.21 -55.02
N ALA A 102 -42.94 -114.10 -54.04
CA ALA A 102 -42.88 -113.71 -52.63
C ALA A 102 -41.62 -112.87 -52.29
N ARG A 103 -40.46 -113.19 -52.90
CA ARG A 103 -39.24 -112.39 -52.73
C ARG A 103 -39.33 -111.01 -53.37
N LEU A 104 -40.01 -110.89 -54.51
CA LEU A 104 -40.24 -109.61 -55.19
C LEU A 104 -41.06 -108.63 -54.33
N GLU A 105 -42.10 -109.13 -53.65
CA GLU A 105 -42.89 -108.33 -52.70
C GLU A 105 -42.05 -107.83 -51.52
N GLN A 106 -41.19 -108.69 -50.95
CA GLN A 106 -40.27 -108.29 -49.88
C GLN A 106 -39.29 -107.19 -50.33
N ILE A 107 -38.72 -107.32 -51.53
CA ILE A 107 -37.82 -106.28 -52.09
C ILE A 107 -38.55 -104.93 -52.24
N GLY A 108 -39.83 -104.94 -52.62
CA GLY A 108 -40.67 -103.74 -52.67
C GLY A 108 -40.73 -103.04 -51.31
N SER A 109 -41.09 -103.78 -50.25
CA SER A 109 -41.20 -103.20 -48.90
C SER A 109 -39.88 -102.63 -48.34
N LEU A 110 -38.74 -103.25 -48.68
CA LEU A 110 -37.43 -102.73 -48.28
C LEU A 110 -37.10 -101.42 -49.00
N LYS A 111 -37.50 -101.27 -50.27
CA LYS A 111 -37.29 -100.03 -51.02
C LYS A 111 -38.03 -98.86 -50.37
N ASP A 112 -39.30 -99.06 -50.01
CA ASP A 112 -40.10 -98.02 -49.36
C ASP A 112 -39.46 -97.56 -48.03
N SER A 113 -38.87 -98.50 -47.27
CA SER A 113 -38.17 -98.18 -46.03
C SER A 113 -36.87 -97.39 -46.25
N ILE A 114 -36.17 -97.63 -47.37
CA ILE A 114 -34.97 -96.87 -47.73
C ILE A 114 -35.35 -95.43 -48.09
N ASP A 115 -36.41 -95.24 -48.87
CA ASP A 115 -36.87 -93.92 -49.28
C ASP A 115 -37.25 -93.05 -48.05
N GLU A 116 -37.89 -93.64 -47.03
CA GLU A 116 -38.21 -92.94 -45.77
C GLU A 116 -36.95 -92.56 -44.96
N ILE A 117 -35.93 -93.41 -44.94
CA ILE A 117 -34.66 -93.11 -44.26
C ILE A 117 -33.93 -91.96 -44.97
N THR A 118 -33.95 -91.94 -46.31
CA THR A 118 -33.33 -90.86 -47.10
C THR A 118 -33.99 -89.52 -46.80
N GLU A 119 -35.32 -89.44 -46.78
CA GLU A 119 -36.05 -88.19 -46.45
C GLU A 119 -35.70 -87.67 -45.05
N LYS A 120 -35.60 -88.57 -44.05
CA LYS A 120 -35.20 -88.19 -42.69
C LYS A 120 -33.75 -87.72 -42.61
N SER A 121 -32.85 -88.28 -43.43
CA SER A 121 -31.46 -87.87 -43.47
C SER A 121 -31.31 -86.47 -44.05
N GLU A 122 -32.04 -86.15 -45.13
CA GLU A 122 -32.07 -84.80 -45.72
C GLU A 122 -32.60 -83.77 -44.71
N ALA A 123 -33.66 -84.10 -43.97
CA ALA A 123 -34.18 -83.22 -42.93
C ALA A 123 -33.15 -82.93 -41.82
N ILE A 124 -32.33 -83.91 -41.43
CA ILE A 124 -31.25 -83.72 -40.44
C ILE A 124 -30.15 -82.82 -40.99
N GLU A 125 -29.76 -82.97 -42.26
CA GLU A 125 -28.74 -82.11 -42.89
C GLU A 125 -29.18 -80.63 -42.89
N THR A 126 -30.45 -80.35 -43.22
CA THR A 126 -30.97 -78.96 -43.17
C THR A 126 -30.96 -78.35 -41.76
N LEU A 127 -31.12 -79.16 -40.71
CA LEU A 127 -31.04 -78.67 -39.32
C LEU A 127 -29.60 -78.32 -38.93
N PHE A 128 -28.61 -79.08 -39.42
CA PHE A 128 -27.20 -78.79 -39.18
C PHE A 128 -26.72 -77.53 -39.91
N GLU A 129 -27.19 -77.26 -41.13
CA GLU A 129 -26.85 -76.02 -41.85
C GLU A 129 -27.33 -74.75 -41.10
N ASN A 130 -28.44 -74.85 -40.37
CA ASN A 130 -29.01 -73.71 -39.63
C ASN A 130 -28.37 -73.47 -38.24
N GLN A 131 -27.40 -74.29 -37.83
CA GLN A 131 -26.78 -74.23 -36.49
C GLN A 131 -25.99 -72.93 -36.25
N ASP A 132 -25.26 -72.45 -37.27
CA ASP A 132 -24.41 -71.25 -37.14
C ASP A 132 -25.25 -69.96 -37.02
N GLU A 133 -26.40 -69.89 -37.70
CA GLU A 133 -27.30 -68.74 -37.63
C GLU A 133 -27.96 -68.61 -36.24
N LEU A 134 -28.30 -69.75 -35.62
CA LEU A 134 -28.81 -69.80 -34.25
C LEU A 134 -27.77 -69.35 -33.22
N ALA A 135 -26.50 -69.73 -33.40
CA ALA A 135 -25.41 -69.29 -32.54
C ALA A 135 -25.19 -67.76 -32.60
N GLN A 136 -25.26 -67.16 -33.79
CA GLN A 136 -25.15 -65.70 -33.94
C GLN A 136 -26.28 -64.94 -33.23
N LYS A 137 -27.53 -65.42 -33.32
CA LYS A 137 -28.68 -64.79 -32.63
C LYS A 137 -28.50 -64.77 -31.11
N ILE A 138 -27.97 -65.85 -30.52
CA ILE A 138 -27.71 -65.92 -29.06
C ILE A 138 -26.63 -64.92 -28.63
N SER A 139 -25.57 -64.75 -29.42
CA SER A 139 -24.53 -63.74 -29.14
C SER A 139 -25.12 -62.33 -29.10
N SER A 140 -25.93 -61.97 -30.10
CA SER A 140 -26.53 -60.63 -30.20
C SER A 140 -27.46 -60.29 -29.03
N LEU A 141 -28.18 -61.28 -28.50
CA LEU A 141 -29.04 -61.14 -27.32
C LEU A 141 -28.22 -60.88 -26.04
N THR A 142 -27.04 -61.51 -25.94
CA THR A 142 -26.14 -61.34 -24.79
C THR A 142 -25.52 -59.94 -24.78
N ASP A 143 -25.13 -59.43 -25.94
CA ASP A 143 -24.59 -58.07 -26.07
C ASP A 143 -25.65 -57.01 -25.71
N LEU A 144 -26.90 -57.22 -26.14
CA LEU A 144 -28.02 -56.32 -25.81
C LEU A 144 -28.31 -56.28 -24.31
N ALA A 145 -28.29 -57.44 -23.64
CA ALA A 145 -28.49 -57.53 -22.20
C ALA A 145 -27.43 -56.73 -21.43
N THR A 146 -26.16 -56.84 -21.83
CA THR A 146 -25.03 -56.12 -21.23
C THR A 146 -25.18 -54.60 -21.39
N SER A 147 -25.56 -54.14 -22.59
CA SER A 147 -25.77 -52.71 -22.87
C SER A 147 -26.93 -52.10 -22.07
N SER A 148 -27.98 -52.90 -21.81
CA SER A 148 -29.12 -52.49 -20.99
C SER A 148 -28.72 -52.25 -19.53
N GLU A 149 -27.86 -53.11 -18.97
CA GLU A 149 -27.39 -52.99 -17.58
C GLU A 149 -26.51 -51.75 -17.38
N ASP A 150 -25.60 -51.47 -18.33
CA ASP A 150 -24.79 -50.24 -18.31
C ASP A 150 -25.64 -48.97 -18.35
N SER A 151 -26.73 -48.98 -19.11
CA SER A 151 -27.65 -47.85 -19.22
C SER A 151 -28.40 -47.61 -17.91
N ALA A 152 -28.83 -48.66 -17.23
CA ALA A 152 -29.48 -48.56 -15.91
C ALA A 152 -28.55 -47.96 -14.85
N ASN A 153 -27.26 -48.34 -14.87
CA ASN A 153 -26.25 -47.79 -13.97
C ASN A 153 -26.02 -46.27 -14.21
N LYS A 154 -25.96 -45.84 -15.48
CA LYS A 154 -25.84 -44.42 -15.84
C LYS A 154 -27.04 -43.60 -15.37
N ILE A 155 -28.26 -44.10 -15.57
CA ILE A 155 -29.49 -43.43 -15.13
C ILE A 155 -29.49 -43.22 -13.62
N SER A 156 -29.12 -44.24 -12.84
CA SER A 156 -29.03 -44.16 -11.38
C SER A 156 -28.03 -43.10 -10.90
N ALA A 157 -26.87 -42.99 -11.58
CA ALA A 157 -25.87 -41.96 -11.25
C ALA A 157 -26.37 -40.53 -11.52
N VAL A 158 -27.07 -40.31 -12.64
CA VAL A 158 -27.65 -39.01 -12.99
C VAL A 158 -28.73 -38.60 -11.99
N TYR A 159 -29.60 -39.52 -11.59
CA TYR A 159 -30.65 -39.28 -10.60
C TYR A 159 -30.09 -38.78 -9.26
N ASN A 160 -29.02 -39.41 -8.77
CA ASN A 160 -28.34 -39.00 -7.54
C ASN A 160 -27.75 -37.58 -7.66
N ASN A 161 -27.19 -37.22 -8.81
CA ASN A 161 -26.62 -35.88 -9.04
C ASN A 161 -27.70 -34.79 -9.05
N ILE A 162 -28.82 -35.04 -9.73
CA ILE A 162 -29.98 -34.12 -9.78
C ILE A 162 -30.51 -33.86 -8.37
N THR A 163 -30.67 -34.92 -7.57
CA THR A 163 -31.14 -34.81 -6.19
C THR A 163 -30.25 -33.92 -5.33
N LYS A 164 -28.92 -34.06 -5.46
CA LYS A 164 -27.95 -33.22 -4.75
C LYS A 164 -28.06 -31.74 -5.15
N ARG A 165 -28.10 -31.46 -6.47
CA ARG A 165 -28.23 -30.08 -6.99
C ARG A 165 -29.53 -29.40 -6.57
N LYS A 166 -30.64 -30.16 -6.50
CA LYS A 166 -31.92 -29.64 -6.02
C LYS A 166 -31.80 -29.17 -4.56
N ASN A 167 -31.20 -29.99 -3.69
CA ASN A 167 -31.02 -29.62 -2.28
C ASN A 167 -30.13 -28.37 -2.12
N GLU A 168 -29.07 -28.24 -2.93
CA GLU A 168 -28.22 -27.03 -2.93
C GLU A 168 -29.01 -25.78 -3.36
N LEU A 169 -29.90 -25.92 -4.37
CA LEU A 169 -30.77 -24.83 -4.82
C LEU A 169 -31.79 -24.42 -3.76
N ASP A 170 -32.42 -25.40 -3.09
CA ASP A 170 -33.39 -25.13 -2.03
C ASP A 170 -32.74 -24.34 -0.87
N VAL A 171 -31.50 -24.69 -0.47
CA VAL A 171 -30.74 -23.94 0.54
C VAL A 171 -30.48 -22.49 0.12
N LEU A 172 -30.05 -22.27 -1.13
CA LEU A 172 -29.82 -20.91 -1.65
C LEU A 172 -31.12 -20.10 -1.72
N TYR A 173 -32.23 -20.74 -2.10
CA TYR A 173 -33.53 -20.10 -2.15
C TYR A 173 -33.95 -19.56 -0.79
N TYR A 174 -33.83 -20.38 0.27
CA TYR A 174 -34.16 -19.95 1.63
C TYR A 174 -33.22 -18.86 2.16
N GLN A 175 -31.94 -18.86 1.79
CA GLN A 175 -31.01 -17.78 2.18
C GLN A 175 -31.35 -16.43 1.54
N ILE A 176 -31.80 -16.44 0.29
CA ILE A 176 -32.11 -15.21 -0.45
C ILE A 176 -33.45 -14.63 0.00
N PHE A 177 -34.49 -15.48 0.11
CA PHE A 177 -35.87 -15.04 0.31
C PHE A 177 -36.38 -15.20 1.75
N GLY A 178 -35.70 -15.98 2.59
CA GLY A 178 -36.14 -16.30 3.95
C GLY A 178 -37.08 -17.50 4.00
N THR A 179 -37.43 -17.91 5.21
CA THR A 179 -38.44 -18.94 5.49
C THR A 179 -39.32 -18.50 6.65
N GLU A 180 -40.55 -18.98 6.65
CA GLU A 180 -41.44 -18.86 7.79
C GLU A 180 -41.19 -20.08 8.69
N GLU A 181 -40.56 -19.89 9.84
CA GLU A 181 -40.46 -20.93 10.88
C GLU A 181 -41.56 -20.69 11.92
N ILE A 182 -42.19 -21.77 12.36
CA ILE A 182 -43.16 -21.74 13.46
C ILE A 182 -42.39 -22.10 14.72
N ASP A 183 -42.35 -21.19 15.68
CA ASP A 183 -41.67 -21.38 16.96
C ASP A 183 -42.49 -22.35 17.84
N GLU A 184 -41.91 -23.52 18.15
CA GLU A 184 -42.58 -24.63 18.86
C GLU A 184 -43.03 -24.26 20.29
N ASP A 185 -42.48 -23.20 20.90
CA ASP A 185 -42.81 -22.79 22.27
C ASP A 185 -43.90 -21.71 22.39
N THR A 186 -44.18 -20.95 21.32
CA THR A 186 -45.10 -19.80 21.37
C THR A 186 -46.23 -19.83 20.33
N GLY A 187 -46.12 -20.67 19.29
CA GLY A 187 -47.14 -20.78 18.25
C GLY A 187 -47.25 -19.55 17.33
N GLU A 188 -46.31 -18.61 17.40
CA GLU A 188 -46.22 -17.47 16.49
C GLU A 188 -45.28 -17.78 15.32
N THR A 189 -45.66 -17.32 14.12
CA THR A 189 -44.85 -17.44 12.90
C THR A 189 -43.72 -16.42 12.97
N VAL A 190 -42.49 -16.90 13.17
CA VAL A 190 -41.30 -16.05 13.14
C VAL A 190 -40.75 -16.11 11.70
N GLU A 191 -40.97 -15.03 10.94
CA GLU A 191 -40.31 -14.86 9.65
C GLU A 191 -38.81 -14.68 9.89
N VAL A 192 -37.99 -15.63 9.42
CA VAL A 192 -36.54 -15.45 9.35
C VAL A 192 -36.25 -14.61 8.10
N PRO A 193 -35.84 -13.33 8.24
CA PRO A 193 -35.66 -12.45 7.09
C PRO A 193 -34.48 -12.90 6.24
N GLY A 194 -34.71 -13.11 4.94
CA GLY A 194 -33.64 -13.34 3.97
C GLY A 194 -32.88 -12.04 3.63
N MET A 195 -31.79 -12.18 2.88
CA MET A 195 -30.90 -11.07 2.51
C MET A 195 -31.63 -9.88 1.85
N VAL A 196 -32.73 -10.13 1.14
CA VAL A 196 -33.53 -9.08 0.49
C VAL A 196 -34.17 -8.14 1.51
N LYS A 197 -34.79 -8.67 2.57
CA LYS A 197 -35.43 -7.87 3.62
C LYS A 197 -34.39 -7.10 4.45
N GLU A 198 -33.22 -7.68 4.69
CA GLU A 198 -32.10 -7.00 5.37
C GLU A 198 -31.58 -5.80 4.57
N LEU A 199 -31.44 -5.95 3.25
CA LEU A 199 -30.96 -4.89 2.37
C LEU A 199 -31.95 -3.71 2.31
N GLU A 200 -33.24 -3.99 2.26
CA GLU A 200 -34.30 -2.97 2.20
C GLU A 200 -34.36 -2.17 3.50
N ALA A 201 -34.19 -2.84 4.66
CA ALA A 201 -34.07 -2.18 5.96
C ALA A 201 -32.83 -1.27 6.05
N ALA A 202 -31.69 -1.70 5.50
CA ALA A 202 -30.47 -0.89 5.46
C ALA A 202 -30.63 0.37 4.57
N PHE A 203 -31.35 0.25 3.46
CA PHE A 203 -31.61 1.35 2.54
C PHE A 203 -32.49 2.44 3.17
N GLU A 204 -33.59 2.06 3.83
CA GLU A 204 -34.47 3.02 4.52
C GLU A 204 -33.76 3.73 5.68
N LYS A 205 -32.89 3.03 6.43
CA LYS A 205 -32.05 3.67 7.46
C LYS A 205 -31.13 4.73 6.86
N THR A 206 -30.45 4.41 5.76
CA THR A 206 -29.53 5.34 5.08
C THR A 206 -30.26 6.59 4.59
N LYS A 207 -31.48 6.44 4.07
CA LYS A 207 -32.32 7.54 3.62
C LYS A 207 -32.73 8.46 4.78
N ALA A 208 -33.08 7.90 5.93
CA ALA A 208 -33.39 8.67 7.13
C ALA A 208 -32.18 9.49 7.63
N ASP A 209 -30.98 8.91 7.61
CA ASP A 209 -29.74 9.59 8.01
C ASP A 209 -29.42 10.79 7.08
N ILE A 210 -29.62 10.63 5.77
CA ILE A 210 -29.44 11.71 4.78
C ILE A 210 -30.39 12.88 5.05
N GLU A 211 -31.65 12.60 5.38
CA GLU A 211 -32.61 13.66 5.73
C GLU A 211 -32.23 14.39 7.04
N GLY A 212 -31.69 13.66 8.02
CA GLY A 212 -31.20 14.22 9.27
C GLY A 212 -30.04 15.20 9.06
N VAL A 213 -29.05 14.81 8.24
CA VAL A 213 -27.91 15.67 7.89
C VAL A 213 -28.39 16.95 7.18
N LYS A 214 -29.31 16.82 6.21
CA LYS A 214 -29.84 17.97 5.47
C LYS A 214 -30.51 19.02 6.37
N LYS A 215 -31.27 18.58 7.38
CA LYS A 215 -31.90 19.49 8.36
C LYS A 215 -30.86 20.21 9.23
N SER A 216 -29.83 19.49 9.70
CA SER A 216 -28.75 20.06 10.51
C SER A 216 -27.95 21.11 9.74
N THR A 217 -27.63 20.85 8.48
CA THR A 217 -26.91 21.82 7.62
C THR A 217 -27.71 23.10 7.40
N ALA A 218 -29.03 23.01 7.22
CA ALA A 218 -29.88 24.19 7.05
C ALA A 218 -29.93 25.07 8.31
N LEU A 219 -30.00 24.45 9.50
CA LEU A 219 -29.94 25.17 10.78
C LEU A 219 -28.60 25.87 10.96
N PHE A 220 -27.49 25.18 10.73
CA PHE A 220 -26.14 25.75 10.82
C PHE A 220 -25.96 26.94 9.87
N GLN A 221 -26.46 26.84 8.64
CA GLN A 221 -26.38 27.95 7.67
C GLN A 221 -27.13 29.19 8.15
N SER A 222 -28.28 29.02 8.81
CA SER A 222 -29.06 30.15 9.35
C SER A 222 -28.36 30.85 10.53
N GLU A 223 -27.77 30.06 11.43
CA GLU A 223 -27.02 30.55 12.60
C GLU A 223 -25.81 31.41 12.18
N VAL A 224 -25.00 30.90 11.25
CA VAL A 224 -23.83 31.62 10.74
C VAL A 224 -24.23 32.94 10.08
N LYS A 225 -25.36 32.95 9.35
CA LYS A 225 -25.84 34.16 8.66
C LYS A 225 -26.30 35.25 9.62
N GLN A 226 -26.83 34.86 10.78
CA GLN A 226 -27.24 35.80 11.84
C GLN A 226 -25.99 36.36 12.55
N GLN A 227 -25.06 35.50 12.94
CA GLN A 227 -23.82 35.94 13.61
C GLN A 227 -22.96 36.86 12.73
N LEU A 228 -22.96 36.67 11.42
CA LEU A 228 -22.23 37.53 10.48
C LEU A 228 -22.84 38.94 10.35
N LYS A 229 -24.11 39.12 10.72
CA LYS A 229 -24.78 40.44 10.68
C LYS A 229 -24.66 41.21 12.00
N GLU A 230 -24.80 40.53 13.12
CA GLU A 230 -24.85 41.20 14.44
C GLU A 230 -23.45 41.60 14.94
N LYS A 231 -22.44 40.76 14.69
CA LYS A 231 -21.09 40.94 15.25
C LYS A 231 -20.27 42.13 14.69
N PRO A 232 -20.40 42.52 13.41
CA PRO A 232 -19.74 43.73 12.90
C PRO A 232 -20.33 45.02 13.47
N GLU A 233 -21.66 45.10 13.62
CA GLU A 233 -22.36 46.30 14.10
C GLU A 233 -22.07 46.59 15.59
N GLU A 234 -21.98 45.56 16.42
CA GLU A 234 -21.62 45.68 17.84
C GLU A 234 -20.18 46.17 18.03
N ASN A 235 -19.23 45.58 17.29
CA ASN A 235 -17.83 45.98 17.35
C ASN A 235 -17.61 47.42 16.87
N GLU A 236 -18.26 47.85 15.77
CA GLU A 236 -18.13 49.23 15.27
C GLU A 236 -18.61 50.27 16.30
N GLY A 237 -19.67 49.96 17.06
CA GLY A 237 -20.17 50.80 18.15
C GLY A 237 -19.16 50.94 19.30
N GLU A 238 -18.64 49.83 19.80
CA GLU A 238 -17.66 49.83 20.90
C GLU A 238 -16.34 50.52 20.53
N PHE A 239 -15.86 50.35 19.29
CA PHE A 239 -14.66 51.04 18.81
C PHE A 239 -14.88 52.55 18.73
N GLY A 240 -16.07 53.00 18.34
CA GLY A 240 -16.42 54.42 18.24
C GLY A 240 -16.40 55.16 19.58
N GLU A 241 -16.95 54.55 20.63
CA GLU A 241 -16.99 55.16 21.97
C GLU A 241 -15.58 55.22 22.60
N ASN A 242 -14.82 54.12 22.56
CA ASN A 242 -13.46 54.07 23.11
C ASN A 242 -12.53 55.12 22.47
N LEU A 243 -12.68 55.36 21.15
CA LEU A 243 -11.87 56.35 20.46
C LEU A 243 -12.16 57.79 20.93
N ARG A 244 -13.41 58.05 21.34
CA ARG A 244 -13.84 59.36 21.85
C ARG A 244 -13.28 59.60 23.26
N ASP A 245 -13.38 58.58 24.12
CA ASP A 245 -12.87 58.65 25.50
C ASP A 245 -11.35 58.88 25.54
N TRP A 246 -10.58 58.20 24.67
CA TRP A 246 -9.14 58.42 24.59
C TRP A 246 -8.76 59.82 24.12
N ARG A 247 -9.54 60.41 23.20
CA ARG A 247 -9.31 61.77 22.72
C ARG A 247 -9.52 62.78 23.85
N ASP A 248 -10.63 62.67 24.57
CA ASP A 248 -10.98 63.60 25.65
C ASP A 248 -9.97 63.51 26.81
N ALA A 249 -9.51 62.29 27.13
CA ALA A 249 -8.46 62.09 28.12
C ALA A 249 -7.13 62.74 27.70
N HIS A 250 -6.74 62.59 26.43
CA HIS A 250 -5.49 63.18 25.92
C HIS A 250 -5.50 64.70 25.99
N GLU A 251 -6.60 65.33 25.58
CA GLU A 251 -6.73 66.80 25.56
C GLU A 251 -6.67 67.39 26.98
N ASN A 252 -7.33 66.75 27.95
CA ASN A 252 -7.29 67.18 29.35
C ASN A 252 -5.88 67.06 29.96
N ILE A 253 -5.18 65.95 29.72
CA ILE A 253 -3.80 65.76 30.18
C ILE A 253 -2.87 66.81 29.57
N LEU A 254 -3.01 67.10 28.27
CA LEU A 254 -2.19 68.09 27.59
C LEU A 254 -2.39 69.50 28.17
N ALA A 255 -3.64 69.86 28.49
CA ALA A 255 -3.94 71.14 29.15
C ALA A 255 -3.30 71.25 30.55
N GLN A 256 -3.35 70.17 31.34
CA GLN A 256 -2.72 70.12 32.66
C GLN A 256 -1.20 70.27 32.58
N ILE A 257 -0.55 69.56 31.65
CA ILE A 257 0.91 69.65 31.43
C ILE A 257 1.32 71.09 31.11
N ASN A 258 0.61 71.76 30.19
CA ASN A 258 0.94 73.13 29.78
C ASN A 258 0.79 74.14 30.94
N SER A 259 -0.19 73.94 31.82
CA SER A 259 -0.37 74.82 32.99
C SER A 259 0.71 74.66 34.08
N LEU A 260 1.28 73.46 34.23
CA LEU A 260 2.24 73.15 35.30
C LEU A 260 3.71 73.39 34.89
N LEU A 261 3.98 73.48 33.59
CA LEU A 261 5.34 73.63 33.05
C LEU A 261 6.07 74.90 33.54
N PRO A 262 5.46 76.11 33.57
CA PRO A 262 6.16 77.32 34.01
C PRO A 262 6.52 77.28 35.51
N ALA A 263 5.64 76.71 36.33
CA ALA A 263 5.85 76.55 37.77
C ALA A 263 6.97 75.53 38.05
N ALA A 264 6.95 74.37 37.38
CA ALA A 264 7.98 73.35 37.54
C ALA A 264 9.38 73.85 37.09
N MET A 265 9.44 74.57 35.97
CA MET A 265 10.69 75.15 35.45
C MET A 265 11.28 76.19 36.42
N THR A 266 10.43 77.07 36.95
CA THR A 266 10.85 78.11 37.92
C THR A 266 11.31 77.50 39.25
N ALA A 267 10.59 76.51 39.77
CA ALA A 267 10.97 75.81 40.99
C ALA A 267 12.33 75.12 40.83
N GLY A 268 12.56 74.45 39.69
CA GLY A 268 13.84 73.80 39.39
C GLY A 268 15.01 74.78 39.30
N LEU A 269 14.88 75.84 38.51
CA LEU A 269 15.93 76.85 38.32
C LEU A 269 16.23 77.64 39.61
N SER A 270 15.20 78.12 40.31
CA SER A 270 15.37 78.87 41.55
C SER A 270 15.99 78.03 42.67
N SER A 271 15.61 76.74 42.78
CA SER A 271 16.23 75.81 43.72
C SER A 271 17.71 75.58 43.40
N ALA A 272 18.05 75.36 42.12
CA ALA A 272 19.44 75.17 41.70
C ALA A 272 20.32 76.39 41.98
N TYR A 273 19.80 77.61 41.75
CA TYR A 273 20.51 78.84 42.09
C TYR A 273 20.62 79.05 43.61
N SER A 274 19.59 78.71 44.38
CA SER A 274 19.63 78.77 45.85
C SER A 274 20.68 77.84 46.44
N GLU A 275 20.75 76.60 45.94
CA GLU A 275 21.76 75.62 46.36
C GLU A 275 23.19 76.09 46.04
N LYS A 276 23.40 76.64 44.84
CA LYS A 276 24.70 77.22 44.45
C LYS A 276 25.07 78.42 45.32
N ARG A 277 24.13 79.31 45.62
CA ARG A 277 24.35 80.45 46.52
C ARG A 277 24.77 79.96 47.91
N GLU A 278 24.08 78.98 48.47
CA GLU A 278 24.38 78.44 49.81
C GLU A 278 25.75 77.76 49.85
N ALA A 279 26.10 76.99 48.82
CA ALA A 279 27.42 76.38 48.69
C ALA A 279 28.54 77.44 48.65
N GLU A 280 28.37 78.50 47.87
CA GLU A 280 29.34 79.60 47.77
C GLU A 280 29.45 80.43 49.07
N ILE A 281 28.36 80.62 49.80
CA ILE A 281 28.38 81.24 51.15
C ILE A 281 29.21 80.36 52.11
N ALA A 282 28.99 79.04 52.09
CA ALA A 282 29.76 78.11 52.91
C ALA A 282 31.25 78.13 52.53
N GLU A 283 31.59 78.20 51.25
CA GLU A 283 32.98 78.31 50.80
C GLU A 283 33.62 79.67 51.17
N GLY A 284 32.88 80.76 51.00
CA GLY A 284 33.32 82.10 51.39
C GLY A 284 33.61 82.23 52.90
N THR A 285 32.81 81.59 53.75
CA THR A 285 33.07 81.55 55.21
C THR A 285 34.31 80.73 55.57
N LYS A 286 34.59 79.65 54.83
CA LYS A 286 35.84 78.89 54.97
C LYS A 286 37.05 79.74 54.58
N PHE A 287 37.03 80.39 53.42
CA PHE A 287 38.14 81.26 53.01
C PHE A 287 38.37 82.43 53.97
N ASN A 288 37.30 82.99 54.55
CA ASN A 288 37.43 84.04 55.58
C ASN A 288 38.08 83.53 56.87
N SER A 289 37.84 82.27 57.23
CA SER A 289 38.50 81.60 58.36
C SER A 289 39.97 81.33 58.06
N ASP A 290 40.30 80.83 56.87
CA ASP A 290 41.68 80.58 56.42
C ASP A 290 42.49 81.89 56.34
N PHE A 291 41.87 82.97 55.88
CA PHE A 291 42.48 84.30 55.87
C PHE A 291 42.83 84.76 57.28
N ARG A 292 41.89 84.63 58.23
CA ARG A 292 42.11 84.97 59.64
C ARG A 292 43.24 84.14 60.26
N LEU A 293 43.27 82.85 59.97
CA LEU A 293 44.33 81.94 60.42
C LEU A 293 45.70 82.33 59.83
N SER A 294 45.74 82.72 58.56
CA SER A 294 46.97 83.19 57.90
C SER A 294 47.54 84.44 58.59
N ILE A 295 46.70 85.43 58.87
CA ILE A 295 47.09 86.65 59.57
C ILE A 295 47.58 86.31 60.99
N PHE A 296 46.91 85.40 61.69
CA PHE A 296 47.33 84.94 63.02
C PHE A 296 48.74 84.33 62.99
N TYR A 297 49.04 83.43 62.05
CA TYR A 297 50.39 82.85 61.91
C TYR A 297 51.44 83.87 61.49
N LEU A 298 51.09 84.86 60.68
CA LEU A 298 51.99 85.94 60.29
C LEU A 298 52.40 86.77 61.51
N VAL A 299 51.44 87.11 62.37
CA VAL A 299 51.71 87.79 63.64
C VAL A 299 52.60 86.92 64.55
N LEU A 300 52.32 85.62 64.66
CA LEU A 300 53.15 84.70 65.46
C LEU A 300 54.59 84.63 64.93
N CYS A 301 54.78 84.56 63.61
CA CYS A 301 56.09 84.55 62.96
C CYS A 301 56.87 85.86 63.24
N SER A 302 56.17 86.99 63.26
CA SER A 302 56.75 88.30 63.59
C SER A 302 57.27 88.43 65.01
N LEU A 303 56.80 87.60 65.92
CA LEU A 303 57.26 87.59 67.30
C LEU A 303 58.57 86.82 67.49
N ILE A 304 58.95 85.92 66.55
CA ILE A 304 60.11 85.04 66.70
C ILE A 304 61.44 85.82 66.87
N PRO A 305 61.78 86.83 66.03
CA PRO A 305 63.01 87.60 66.21
C PRO A 305 63.05 88.35 67.54
N PHE A 306 61.91 88.83 68.04
CA PHE A 306 61.82 89.48 69.35
C PHE A 306 62.08 88.49 70.49
N ILE A 307 61.48 87.29 70.44
CA ILE A 307 61.71 86.24 71.43
C ILE A 307 63.19 85.83 71.46
N VAL A 308 63.79 85.59 70.29
CA VAL A 308 65.22 85.23 70.20
C VAL A 308 66.11 86.38 70.69
N GLY A 309 65.78 87.63 70.35
CA GLY A 309 66.50 88.81 70.85
C GLY A 309 66.49 88.92 72.37
N ILE A 310 65.33 88.66 73.01
CA ILE A 310 65.22 88.61 74.47
C ILE A 310 66.12 87.51 75.05
N VAL A 311 66.10 86.31 74.48
CA VAL A 311 66.94 85.18 74.95
C VAL A 311 68.43 85.49 74.83
N LEU A 312 68.87 86.13 73.74
CA LEU A 312 70.28 86.53 73.55
C LEU A 312 70.76 87.57 74.57
N LEU A 313 69.90 88.51 74.97
CA LEU A 313 70.21 89.47 76.03
C LEU A 313 70.40 88.78 77.40
N PHE A 314 69.62 87.74 77.69
CA PHE A 314 69.78 86.94 78.92
C PHE A 314 71.08 86.11 78.92
N GLN A 315 71.66 85.78 77.76
CA GLN A 315 72.91 85.03 77.62
C GLN A 315 74.20 85.90 77.65
N ALA A 316 74.10 87.15 78.11
CA ALA A 316 75.22 88.07 78.34
C ALA A 316 76.01 88.53 77.10
N LYS A 317 75.41 88.50 75.90
CA LYS A 317 75.92 89.30 74.76
C LYS A 317 75.66 90.78 75.01
N SER A 318 76.54 91.66 74.51
CA SER A 318 76.33 93.10 74.63
C SER A 318 75.04 93.53 73.92
N LEU A 319 74.32 94.54 74.45
CA LEU A 319 73.09 95.07 73.82
C LEU A 319 73.32 95.43 72.34
N GLN A 320 74.53 95.89 72.05
CA GLN A 320 74.97 96.29 70.73
C GLN A 320 75.12 95.10 69.78
N GLU A 321 75.64 93.97 70.26
CA GLU A 321 75.69 92.71 69.50
C GLU A 321 74.29 92.15 69.22
N ALA A 322 73.39 92.12 70.21
CA ALA A 322 72.02 91.65 70.02
C ALA A 322 71.24 92.52 69.01
N LEU A 323 71.45 93.84 69.03
CA LEU A 323 70.85 94.76 68.08
C LEU A 323 71.39 94.59 66.65
N LEU A 324 72.68 94.28 66.51
CA LEU A 324 73.29 93.98 65.21
C LEU A 324 72.86 92.62 64.66
N GLU A 325 72.55 91.65 65.53
CA GLU A 325 72.08 90.32 65.12
C GLU A 325 70.59 90.28 64.74
N LEU A 326 69.76 91.20 65.25
CA LEU A 326 68.33 91.29 64.94
C LEU A 326 68.03 91.42 63.43
N PRO A 327 68.64 92.36 62.66
CA PRO A 327 68.48 92.42 61.21
C PRO A 327 68.85 91.11 60.52
N ARG A 328 69.92 90.44 60.96
CA ARG A 328 70.35 89.15 60.40
C ARG A 328 69.33 88.04 60.68
N LEU A 329 68.75 88.01 61.88
CA LEU A 329 67.69 87.06 62.25
C LEU A 329 66.40 87.32 61.47
N THR A 330 65.98 88.58 61.33
CA THR A 330 64.80 88.95 60.52
C THR A 330 64.98 88.55 59.05
N LEU A 331 66.18 88.73 58.49
CA LEU A 331 66.51 88.31 57.14
C LEU A 331 66.53 86.77 57.01
N SER A 332 66.99 86.06 58.05
CA SER A 332 67.03 84.60 58.07
C SER A 332 65.64 83.95 58.11
N ILE A 333 64.64 84.62 58.70
CA ILE A 333 63.26 84.11 58.78
C ILE A 333 62.37 84.59 57.61
N LEU A 334 62.90 85.45 56.74
CA LEU A 334 62.18 85.96 55.55
C LEU A 334 61.59 84.85 54.67
N PRO A 335 62.28 83.71 54.40
CA PRO A 335 61.70 82.61 53.64
C PRO A 335 60.43 82.01 54.27
N LEU A 336 60.24 82.14 55.60
CA LEU A 336 59.07 81.64 56.31
C LEU A 336 57.83 82.53 56.10
N TYR A 337 58.01 83.83 55.82
CA TYR A 337 56.88 84.73 55.55
C TYR A 337 56.27 84.53 54.18
N VAL A 338 57.06 84.10 53.19
CA VAL A 338 56.62 84.00 51.80
C VAL A 338 55.40 83.06 51.66
N PRO A 339 55.39 81.83 52.22
CA PRO A 339 54.20 80.96 52.18
C PRO A 339 52.98 81.53 52.93
N LEU A 340 53.19 82.24 54.04
CA LEU A 340 52.09 82.81 54.84
C LEU A 340 51.42 84.00 54.14
N LEU A 341 52.22 84.89 53.56
CA LEU A 341 51.73 85.99 52.73
C LEU A 341 51.03 85.45 51.48
N TRP A 342 51.52 84.35 50.92
CA TRP A 342 50.84 83.69 49.82
C TRP A 342 49.45 83.22 50.19
N LEU A 343 49.34 82.52 51.31
CA LEU A 343 48.06 81.98 51.79
C LEU A 343 47.06 83.11 52.06
N ALA A 344 47.49 84.17 52.75
CA ALA A 344 46.67 85.35 53.00
C ALA A 344 46.23 86.06 51.71
N TYR A 345 47.13 86.21 50.73
CA TYR A 345 46.82 86.86 49.46
C TYR A 345 45.82 86.06 48.63
N SER A 346 46.07 84.76 48.48
CA SER A 346 45.21 83.86 47.71
C SER A 346 43.81 83.76 48.31
N THR A 347 43.70 83.58 49.64
CA THR A 347 42.40 83.52 50.32
C THR A 347 41.63 84.85 50.21
N SER A 348 42.30 86.00 50.29
CA SER A 348 41.68 87.31 50.07
C SER A 348 41.04 87.46 48.68
N LYS A 349 41.74 86.98 47.62
CA LYS A 349 41.19 86.98 46.24
C LYS A 349 39.97 86.07 46.13
N LYS A 350 40.03 84.87 46.71
CA LYS A 350 38.92 83.91 46.72
C LYS A 350 37.69 84.43 47.46
N ILE A 351 37.86 85.16 48.57
CA ILE A 351 36.74 85.81 49.30
C ILE A 351 36.02 86.83 48.41
N LYS A 352 36.76 87.70 47.69
CA LYS A 352 36.16 88.70 46.80
C LYS A 352 35.39 88.05 45.65
N LEU A 353 35.92 86.95 45.12
CA LEU A 353 35.26 86.17 44.08
C LEU A 353 33.96 85.55 44.59
N SER A 354 34.01 84.84 45.72
CA SER A 354 32.85 84.20 46.34
C SER A 354 31.71 85.20 46.62
N LYS A 355 32.01 86.40 47.16
CA LYS A 355 30.98 87.45 47.37
C LYS A 355 30.25 87.85 46.09
N ARG A 356 30.99 88.01 44.99
CA ARG A 356 30.41 88.35 43.69
C ARG A 356 29.55 87.22 43.15
N LEU A 357 30.01 85.97 43.25
CA LEU A 357 29.23 84.79 42.83
C LEU A 357 27.91 84.70 43.61
N VAL A 358 27.93 84.97 44.91
CA VAL A 358 26.72 84.99 45.75
C VAL A 358 25.72 86.05 45.28
N GLU A 359 26.16 87.26 44.95
CA GLU A 359 25.29 88.33 44.40
C GLU A 359 24.64 87.92 43.08
N GLU A 360 25.42 87.31 42.17
CA GLU A 360 24.95 86.85 40.86
C GLU A 360 23.95 85.69 40.96
N TYR A 361 24.24 84.67 41.78
CA TYR A 361 23.30 83.57 42.01
C TYR A 361 22.02 84.05 42.70
N THR A 362 22.12 85.02 43.61
CA THR A 362 20.94 85.64 44.24
C THR A 362 20.08 86.37 43.21
N HIS A 363 20.70 87.15 42.31
CA HIS A 363 19.97 87.83 41.23
C HIS A 363 19.25 86.82 40.31
N LYS A 364 19.94 85.72 39.93
CA LYS A 364 19.36 84.67 39.08
C LYS A 364 18.23 83.89 39.75
N GLU A 365 18.33 83.63 41.05
CA GLU A 365 17.26 83.02 41.82
C GLU A 365 16.01 83.91 41.90
N VAL A 366 16.18 85.19 42.23
CA VAL A 366 15.08 86.15 42.31
C VAL A 366 14.43 86.36 40.95
N LEU A 367 15.22 86.44 39.88
CA LEU A 367 14.71 86.53 38.51
C LEU A 367 13.87 85.29 38.15
N SER A 368 14.36 84.09 38.48
CA SER A 368 13.61 82.85 38.26
C SER A 368 12.27 82.89 38.99
N LYS A 369 12.24 83.22 40.29
CA LYS A 369 10.99 83.35 41.06
C LYS A 369 10.03 84.42 40.51
N THR A 370 10.59 85.53 40.00
CA THR A 370 9.81 86.61 39.39
C THR A 370 9.18 86.18 38.06
N PHE A 371 9.84 85.28 37.31
CA PHE A 371 9.30 84.72 36.07
C PHE A 371 7.99 83.96 36.31
N GLU A 372 7.87 83.16 37.36
CA GLU A 372 6.62 82.45 37.69
C GLU A 372 5.46 83.42 37.94
N GLY A 373 5.69 84.47 38.75
CA GLY A 373 4.67 85.48 39.03
C GLY A 373 4.23 86.25 37.78
N LEU A 374 5.18 86.62 36.90
CA LEU A 374 4.90 87.30 35.64
C LEU A 374 4.24 86.36 34.62
N SER A 375 4.67 85.09 34.54
CA SER A 375 4.07 84.08 33.67
C SER A 375 2.61 83.89 34.03
N ARG A 376 2.28 83.75 35.32
CA ARG A 376 0.90 83.63 35.79
C ARG A 376 0.04 84.84 35.43
N GLN A 377 0.57 86.06 35.58
CA GLN A 377 -0.14 87.29 35.20
C GLN A 377 -0.39 87.38 33.68
N ILE A 378 0.55 86.89 32.87
CA ILE A 378 0.40 86.83 31.41
C ILE A 378 -0.61 85.76 31.01
N ASP A 379 -0.64 84.63 31.73
CA ASP A 379 -1.61 83.55 31.51
C ASP A 379 -3.04 83.95 31.90
N GLU A 380 -3.20 84.83 32.88
CA GLU A 380 -4.48 85.43 33.29
C GLU A 380 -4.95 86.56 32.34
N THR A 381 -4.11 87.01 31.41
CA THR A 381 -4.44 88.07 30.44
C THR A 381 -4.77 87.47 29.07
N ASP A 382 -5.98 87.71 28.55
CA ASP A 382 -6.41 87.19 27.25
C ASP A 382 -6.00 88.10 26.06
N GLY A 383 -5.52 87.48 24.99
CA GLY A 383 -5.33 88.11 23.66
C GLY A 383 -3.95 87.89 23.02
N GLU A 384 -3.78 88.38 21.78
CA GLU A 384 -2.49 88.33 21.04
C GLU A 384 -1.33 88.98 21.80
N LEU A 385 -1.63 89.92 22.70
CA LEU A 385 -0.67 90.59 23.58
C LEU A 385 0.00 89.60 24.55
N SER A 386 -0.74 88.60 25.04
CA SER A 386 -0.22 87.58 25.97
C SER A 386 0.90 86.76 25.34
N GLN A 387 0.72 86.34 24.09
CA GLN A 387 1.72 85.55 23.38
C GLN A 387 3.02 86.33 23.14
N ALA A 388 2.92 87.61 22.74
CA ALA A 388 4.09 88.47 22.56
C ALA A 388 4.83 88.73 23.89
N LEU A 389 4.09 88.90 25.00
CA LEU A 389 4.66 89.06 26.34
C LEU A 389 5.35 87.79 26.83
N ARG A 390 4.77 86.59 26.61
CA ARG A 390 5.41 85.30 26.92
C ARG A 390 6.74 85.15 26.18
N THR A 391 6.77 85.41 24.88
CA THR A 391 8.01 85.32 24.09
C THR A 391 9.08 86.28 24.58
N LYS A 392 8.70 87.52 24.91
CA LYS A 392 9.65 88.51 25.44
C LYS A 392 10.16 88.15 26.83
N LEU A 393 9.30 87.61 27.70
CA LEU A 393 9.66 87.15 29.03
C LEU A 393 10.63 85.95 28.97
N LEU A 394 10.36 84.97 28.11
CA LEU A 394 11.25 83.83 27.85
C LEU A 394 12.61 84.28 27.31
N TYR A 395 12.62 85.23 26.38
CA TYR A 395 13.88 85.80 25.85
C TYR A 395 14.70 86.48 26.94
N ASN A 396 14.09 87.31 27.78
CA ASN A 396 14.78 87.98 28.90
C ASN A 396 15.32 86.98 29.94
N LEU A 397 14.56 85.92 30.24
CA LEU A 397 15.01 84.86 31.15
C LEU A 397 16.20 84.09 30.54
N LEU A 398 16.11 83.73 29.26
CA LEU A 398 17.16 83.01 28.54
C LEU A 398 18.45 83.85 28.47
N ASP A 399 18.34 85.11 28.10
CA ASP A 399 19.47 86.05 28.00
C ASP A 399 20.19 86.17 29.35
N THR A 400 19.43 86.40 30.44
CA THR A 400 20.01 86.54 31.80
C THR A 400 20.55 85.21 32.36
N SER A 401 19.93 84.08 32.02
CA SER A 401 20.42 82.76 32.41
C SER A 401 21.67 82.36 31.63
N SER A 402 21.78 82.77 30.36
CA SER A 402 22.86 82.40 29.43
C SER A 402 24.19 83.09 29.75
N GLU A 403 24.19 84.18 30.52
CA GLU A 403 25.44 84.78 30.99
C GLU A 403 26.13 83.85 32.01
N ASN A 404 27.24 83.25 31.61
CA ASN A 404 27.97 82.31 32.45
C ASN A 404 28.69 83.02 33.62
N PRO A 405 28.45 82.65 34.90
CA PRO A 405 29.16 83.25 36.04
C PRO A 405 30.68 83.05 35.99
N GLY A 406 31.17 82.07 35.21
CA GLY A 406 32.60 81.85 34.93
C GLY A 406 33.29 83.01 34.18
N LYS A 407 32.54 83.87 33.48
CA LYS A 407 33.11 85.11 32.89
C LYS A 407 33.67 86.06 33.95
N LEU A 408 33.17 85.97 35.18
CA LEU A 408 33.60 86.80 36.31
C LEU A 408 34.91 86.29 36.94
N ILE A 409 35.33 85.08 36.57
CA ILE A 409 36.63 84.49 36.87
C ILE A 409 37.58 84.87 35.71
N SER A 410 37.72 86.16 35.40
CA SER A 410 38.42 86.65 34.21
C SER A 410 39.95 86.56 34.27
N ASP A 411 40.51 85.70 35.12
CA ASP A 411 41.96 85.55 35.32
C ASP A 411 42.37 84.08 35.55
N TYR A 412 41.67 83.11 34.96
CA TYR A 412 42.02 81.67 35.11
C TYR A 412 43.45 81.34 34.61
N ASN A 413 43.94 82.10 33.63
CA ASN A 413 45.26 81.88 33.02
C ASN A 413 46.42 82.54 33.77
N ASN A 414 46.14 83.40 34.75
CA ASN A 414 47.18 84.05 35.54
C ASN A 414 47.30 83.30 36.86
N ALA A 415 48.42 82.61 37.06
CA ALA A 415 48.71 81.95 38.32
C ALA A 415 48.61 82.98 39.45
N ASP A 416 47.84 82.67 40.50
CA ASP A 416 47.67 83.50 41.69
C ASP A 416 48.98 83.54 42.51
N HIS A 417 50.05 84.08 41.91
CA HIS A 417 51.36 84.17 42.49
C HIS A 417 51.55 85.58 43.08
N PRO A 418 51.45 85.76 44.42
CA PRO A 418 51.59 87.05 45.09
C PRO A 418 52.79 87.88 44.63
N VAL A 419 53.95 87.24 44.43
CA VAL A 419 55.14 87.94 43.91
C VAL A 419 54.99 88.34 42.44
N MET A 420 54.49 87.48 41.56
CA MET A 420 54.27 87.81 40.15
C MET A 420 53.24 88.94 39.99
N ASP A 421 52.14 88.87 40.74
CA ASP A 421 51.10 89.91 40.74
C ASP A 421 51.64 91.23 41.32
N ALA A 422 52.46 91.18 42.37
CA ALA A 422 53.16 92.36 42.89
C ALA A 422 54.18 92.94 41.89
N ILE A 423 54.90 92.08 41.15
CA ILE A 423 55.83 92.50 40.09
C ILE A 423 55.07 93.13 38.92
N GLU A 424 53.94 92.56 38.48
CA GLU A 424 53.11 93.11 37.43
C GLU A 424 52.47 94.44 37.83
N LYS A 425 51.95 94.54 39.06
CA LYS A 425 51.46 95.81 39.63
C LYS A 425 52.59 96.82 39.79
N GLY A 426 53.79 96.40 40.18
CA GLY A 426 54.99 97.22 40.25
C GLY A 426 55.45 97.70 38.88
N ALA A 427 55.40 96.85 37.86
CA ALA A 427 55.70 97.20 36.46
C ALA A 427 54.66 98.19 35.92
N LYS A 428 53.37 98.00 36.24
CA LYS A 428 52.31 98.98 35.93
C LYS A 428 52.51 100.30 36.66
N LEU A 429 52.96 100.29 37.92
CA LEU A 429 53.33 101.50 38.67
C LEU A 429 54.55 102.19 38.04
N GLY A 430 55.58 101.43 37.64
CA GLY A 430 56.76 101.95 36.95
C GLY A 430 56.40 102.57 35.61
N GLN A 431 55.52 101.93 34.82
CA GLN A 431 54.97 102.50 33.60
C GLN A 431 54.10 103.74 33.87
N ALA A 432 53.35 103.78 34.98
CA ALA A 432 52.59 104.96 35.38
C ALA A 432 53.49 106.11 35.84
N LEU A 433 54.59 105.81 36.53
CA LEU A 433 55.60 106.78 36.96
C LEU A 433 56.40 107.30 35.77
N ASP A 434 56.71 106.45 34.79
CA ASP A 434 57.34 106.82 33.52
C ASP A 434 56.39 107.60 32.59
N LYS A 435 55.07 107.41 32.73
CA LYS A 435 54.06 108.29 32.13
C LYS A 435 53.94 109.62 32.87
N LEU A 436 54.13 109.62 34.19
CA LEU A 436 54.07 110.83 35.02
C LEU A 436 55.31 111.72 34.86
N SER A 437 56.50 111.14 34.66
CA SER A 437 57.74 111.86 34.31
C SER A 437 57.63 112.58 32.96
N LYS A 438 56.77 112.09 32.06
CA LYS A 438 56.46 112.69 30.75
C LYS A 438 55.44 113.83 30.81
N ILE A 439 54.90 114.19 31.99
CA ILE A 439 53.99 115.34 32.17
C ILE A 439 54.82 116.62 32.50
N PRO A 440 54.66 117.71 31.74
CA PRO A 440 55.47 118.93 31.92
C PRO A 440 55.20 119.59 33.29
N GLY A 441 56.24 119.74 34.11
CA GLY A 441 56.20 120.32 35.45
C GLY A 441 56.70 119.40 36.56
N VAL A 442 56.48 118.09 36.44
CA VAL A 442 57.00 117.06 37.36
C VAL A 442 58.39 116.56 36.90
N SER A 443 58.75 116.81 35.65
CA SER A 443 60.07 116.49 35.07
C SER A 443 61.24 117.09 35.84
N LYS A 444 61.10 118.28 36.45
CA LYS A 444 62.18 118.87 37.26
C LYS A 444 62.43 118.12 38.57
N LEU A 445 61.41 117.50 39.16
CA LEU A 445 61.57 116.66 40.37
C LEU A 445 62.10 115.28 40.00
N ALA A 446 61.65 114.71 38.88
CA ALA A 446 62.19 113.49 38.32
C ALA A 446 63.68 113.66 37.96
N ASP A 447 64.05 114.74 37.26
CA ASP A 447 65.43 115.11 36.91
C ASP A 447 66.31 115.37 38.14
N VAL A 448 65.77 115.95 39.23
CA VAL A 448 66.52 116.14 40.48
C VAL A 448 66.79 114.80 41.17
N LEU A 449 65.82 113.90 41.20
CA LEU A 449 65.98 112.53 41.73
C LEU A 449 66.95 111.70 40.88
N GLU A 450 66.87 111.83 39.55
CA GLU A 450 67.79 111.18 38.61
C GLU A 450 69.20 111.76 38.70
N ARG A 451 69.35 113.08 38.81
CA ARG A 451 70.66 113.74 39.03
C ARG A 451 71.25 113.38 40.38
N GLN A 452 70.45 113.26 41.43
CA GLN A 452 70.92 112.87 42.76
C GLN A 452 71.41 111.41 42.73
N ARG A 453 70.66 110.50 42.10
CA ARG A 453 71.12 109.11 41.86
C ARG A 453 72.34 109.04 40.95
N ALA A 454 72.40 109.82 39.88
CA ALA A 454 73.54 109.85 38.97
C ALA A 454 74.79 110.42 39.67
N SER A 455 74.63 111.41 40.56
CA SER A 455 75.72 111.96 41.36
C SER A 455 76.22 110.97 42.42
N GLU A 456 75.33 110.17 43.05
CA GLU A 456 75.71 109.08 43.95
C GLU A 456 76.38 107.93 43.21
N LEU A 457 75.89 107.58 42.01
CA LEU A 457 76.51 106.56 41.15
C LEU A 457 77.89 107.02 40.67
N LEU A 458 78.05 108.26 40.21
CA LEU A 458 79.35 108.82 39.81
C LEU A 458 80.30 109.02 41.00
N ALA A 459 79.78 109.26 42.20
CA ALA A 459 80.59 109.30 43.43
C ALA A 459 81.07 107.90 43.83
N LYS A 460 80.20 106.87 43.68
CA LYS A 460 80.56 105.47 43.87
C LYS A 460 81.53 104.98 42.78
N ASP A 461 81.33 105.34 41.51
CA ASP A 461 82.27 105.02 40.42
C ASP A 461 83.60 105.72 40.61
N ARG A 462 83.65 106.98 41.07
CA ARG A 462 84.91 107.64 41.44
C ARG A 462 85.56 107.03 42.68
N GLN A 463 84.80 106.51 43.65
CA GLN A 463 85.36 105.73 44.76
C GLN A 463 85.91 104.38 44.29
N ILE A 464 85.23 103.73 43.35
CA ILE A 464 85.65 102.47 42.73
C ILE A 464 86.91 102.69 41.87
N GLU A 465 86.94 103.70 41.01
CA GLU A 465 88.13 104.09 40.23
C GLU A 465 89.29 104.53 41.11
N LYS A 466 89.08 105.32 42.18
CA LYS A 466 90.15 105.62 43.15
C LYS A 466 90.65 104.35 43.86
N GLY A 467 89.76 103.39 44.15
CA GLY A 467 90.12 102.08 44.68
C GLY A 467 90.85 101.16 43.68
N PHE A 468 90.59 101.33 42.37
CA PHE A 468 91.32 100.62 41.31
C PHE A 468 92.65 101.31 40.95
N ALA A 469 92.72 102.64 40.95
CA ALA A 469 93.94 103.41 40.73
C ALA A 469 94.94 103.23 41.88
N SER A 470 94.48 103.23 43.14
CA SER A 470 95.36 102.92 44.28
C SER A 470 95.89 101.48 44.26
N LYS A 471 95.14 100.54 43.66
CA LYS A 471 95.59 99.15 43.43
C LYS A 471 96.51 99.01 42.20
N THR A 472 96.52 99.97 41.28
CA THR A 472 97.35 99.93 40.06
C THR A 472 98.67 100.69 40.26
N GLU A 473 98.70 101.74 41.10
CA GLU A 473 99.93 102.40 41.59
C GLU A 473 100.73 101.53 42.57
N GLN A 474 100.08 100.62 43.31
CA GLN A 474 100.76 99.57 44.09
C GLN A 474 101.39 98.45 43.24
N ALA A 475 101.17 98.43 41.92
CA ALA A 475 101.70 97.42 41.00
C ALA A 475 102.81 97.94 40.06
N ARG A 476 103.22 99.22 40.16
CA ARG A 476 104.33 99.81 39.38
C ARG A 476 105.15 100.84 40.19
N GLN A 477 105.84 100.38 41.23
CA GLN A 477 107.13 100.94 41.66
C GLN A 477 108.07 99.77 42.06
N PRO A 478 109.35 99.78 41.61
CA PRO A 478 110.31 98.70 41.80
C PRO A 478 111.12 98.83 43.10
N GLU A 479 111.74 97.72 43.51
CA GLU A 479 113.00 97.55 44.28
C GLU A 479 113.41 98.61 45.33
N GLU A 480 113.61 98.20 46.59
CA GLU A 480 114.95 98.14 47.24
C GLU A 480 114.85 97.84 48.76
N GLU A 481 115.64 96.84 49.19
CA GLU A 481 116.26 96.60 50.51
C GLU A 481 115.40 96.34 51.78
N ALA A 482 115.29 95.05 52.15
CA ALA A 482 115.89 94.41 53.35
C ALA A 482 115.28 93.02 53.63
#